data_AF-A0A397SG45-F1
#
_entry.id   AF-A0A397SG45-F1
#
_cell.length_a   1.000
_cell.length_b   1.000
_cell.length_c   1.000
_cell.angle_alpha   90.00
_cell.angle_beta   90.00
_cell.angle_gamma   90.00
#
_symmetry.space_group_name_H-M   'P 1'
#
loop_
_entity.id
_entity.type
_entity.pdbx_description
1 polymer ?
#
loop_
_entity_poly.entity_id
_entity_poly.type
_entity_poly.pdbx_seq_one_letter_code
_entity_poly.pdbx_strand_id
1 'polypeptide(L)'
;MFNEIIILKKHFFQQKNEEPPNIEKDEPKNSSGKGNTAQIFIEETQQHKSITLTPEMTALDVMTIFRSDNTISDAGAWTIFEVIYEYDLERPLRDWESVAWVIGTWELGRRNSLVLRKYAHRNALTLAGFNERAPVIYGWLSLEVKKNKWQKRFVHIKDGSLYHSKDHKGTNETFLCSMVSFDVYICTGNLNAFPTKFVFAIKSQDKITMFENPEKDYMHFLCTDHLEKMNEWIIAIRMAKVGLLKFVLIKFIRLFLVLT
;
A
#
# COMPACT_ATOMS: atom_id res chain seq x y z
N MET A 1 9.30 2.03 19.61
CA MET A 1 8.19 1.56 18.75
C MET A 1 8.13 2.21 17.35
N PHE A 2 7.86 3.52 17.18
CA PHE A 2 7.82 4.17 15.84
C PHE A 2 9.20 4.28 15.17
N ASN A 3 10.24 4.70 15.91
CA ASN A 3 11.61 4.75 15.40
C ASN A 3 12.13 3.35 15.02
N GLU A 4 11.69 2.30 15.71
CA GLU A 4 12.14 0.92 15.45
C GLU A 4 11.62 0.38 14.11
N ILE A 5 10.39 0.70 13.69
CA ILE A 5 9.87 0.28 12.38
C ILE A 5 10.67 0.92 11.23
N ILE A 6 11.05 2.19 11.40
CA ILE A 6 11.88 2.91 10.44
C ILE A 6 13.30 2.35 10.42
N ILE A 7 13.87 2.03 11.59
CA ILE A 7 15.19 1.40 11.73
C ILE A 7 15.21 0.00 11.12
N LEU A 8 14.16 -0.81 11.33
CA LEU A 8 14.05 -2.16 10.78
C LEU A 8 13.92 -2.15 9.25
N LYS A 9 13.19 -1.18 8.69
CA LYS A 9 13.17 -0.96 7.23
C LYS A 9 14.53 -0.47 6.71
N LYS A 10 15.25 0.39 7.45
CA LYS A 10 16.62 0.79 7.10
C LYS A 10 17.59 -0.40 7.08
N HIS A 11 17.53 -1.28 8.09
CA HIS A 11 18.40 -2.46 8.20
C HIS A 11 18.17 -3.50 7.09
N PHE A 12 16.90 -3.73 6.72
CA PHE A 12 16.55 -4.64 5.62
C PHE A 12 17.05 -4.15 4.25
N PHE A 13 17.20 -2.84 4.06
CA PHE A 13 17.70 -2.24 2.82
C PHE A 13 19.23 -2.12 2.76
N GLN A 14 19.92 -1.94 3.89
CA GLN A 14 21.39 -1.95 3.92
C GLN A 14 21.99 -3.30 3.49
N GLN A 15 21.30 -4.41 3.75
CA GLN A 15 21.73 -5.74 3.29
C GLN A 15 21.54 -5.97 1.77
N LYS A 16 20.84 -5.07 1.06
CA LYS A 16 20.61 -5.18 -0.39
C LYS A 16 21.59 -4.36 -1.23
N ASN A 17 22.45 -3.55 -0.59
CA ASN A 17 23.40 -2.65 -1.23
C ASN A 17 24.86 -3.00 -0.88
N GLU A 18 25.24 -4.28 -0.95
CA GLU A 18 26.66 -4.62 -1.07
C GLU A 18 27.06 -4.45 -2.55
N GLU A 19 27.62 -3.29 -2.88
CA GLU A 19 28.24 -3.03 -4.19
C GLU A 19 29.60 -3.74 -4.33
N PRO A 20 29.98 -4.20 -5.54
CA PRO A 20 31.33 -4.70 -5.83
C PRO A 20 32.35 -3.54 -5.90
N PRO A 21 33.67 -3.82 -5.88
CA PRO A 21 34.64 -2.84 -5.39
C PRO A 21 35.10 -1.81 -6.44
N ASN A 22 35.29 -0.59 -5.93
CA ASN A 22 36.21 0.49 -6.30
C ASN A 22 36.36 0.88 -7.79
N ILE A 23 35.71 2.00 -8.14
CA ILE A 23 36.27 2.98 -9.08
C ILE A 23 36.22 4.35 -8.38
N GLU A 24 37.40 4.92 -8.19
CA GLU A 24 37.66 6.25 -7.63
C GLU A 24 36.92 7.33 -8.45
N LYS A 25 36.16 8.24 -7.80
CA LYS A 25 36.07 9.68 -8.11
C LYS A 25 35.10 10.50 -7.25
N ASP A 26 35.64 11.63 -6.80
CA ASP A 26 35.06 12.93 -6.46
C ASP A 26 34.02 13.07 -5.33
N GLU A 27 34.45 13.75 -4.26
CA GLU A 27 33.65 14.17 -3.10
C GLU A 27 32.43 15.04 -3.50
N PRO A 28 31.21 14.78 -3.00
CA PRO A 28 30.07 15.61 -3.28
C PRO A 28 30.08 16.86 -2.38
N LYS A 29 30.09 18.03 -3.05
CA LYS A 29 29.85 19.34 -2.45
C LYS A 29 28.49 19.38 -1.74
N ASN A 30 28.52 19.81 -0.48
CA ASN A 30 27.36 20.13 0.35
C ASN A 30 26.35 21.00 -0.44
N SER A 31 25.17 20.44 -0.76
CA SER A 31 24.03 21.22 -1.24
C SER A 31 22.96 21.27 -0.15
N SER A 32 22.63 22.49 0.25
CA SER A 32 21.60 22.87 1.20
C SER A 32 20.25 22.22 0.88
N GLY A 33 19.70 21.48 1.85
CA GLY A 33 18.46 20.71 1.71
C GLY A 33 17.25 21.56 1.35
N LYS A 34 16.74 21.39 0.13
CA LYS A 34 15.33 21.69 -0.18
C LYS A 34 14.49 20.59 0.47
N GLY A 35 13.70 20.94 1.49
CA GLY A 35 12.73 20.01 2.06
C GLY A 35 11.78 19.50 0.96
N ASN A 36 11.48 18.20 0.96
CA ASN A 36 10.57 17.60 0.00
C ASN A 36 9.14 18.12 0.27
N THR A 37 8.73 19.15 -0.46
CA THR A 37 7.38 19.72 -0.34
C THR A 37 6.40 18.82 -1.10
N ALA A 38 5.33 18.39 -0.44
CA ALA A 38 4.24 17.64 -1.06
C ALA A 38 2.97 18.49 -1.14
N GLN A 39 2.21 18.32 -2.23
CA GLN A 39 0.87 18.88 -2.38
C GLN A 39 -0.17 17.84 -1.98
N ILE A 40 -1.12 18.23 -1.13
CA ILE A 40 -2.28 17.41 -0.78
C ILE A 40 -3.53 18.11 -1.25
N PHE A 41 -4.34 17.43 -2.03
CA PHE A 41 -5.65 17.90 -2.46
C PHE A 41 -6.70 17.61 -1.38
N ILE A 42 -7.55 18.57 -1.05
CA ILE A 42 -8.59 18.45 -0.03
C ILE A 42 -9.93 18.37 -0.77
N GLU A 43 -10.58 17.20 -0.71
CA GLU A 43 -11.76 16.92 -1.54
C GLU A 43 -12.96 17.80 -1.16
N GLU A 44 -13.16 18.08 0.13
CA GLU A 44 -14.32 18.87 0.60
C GLU A 44 -14.24 20.34 0.17
N THR A 45 -13.05 20.94 0.19
CA THR A 45 -12.84 22.35 -0.17
C THR A 45 -12.37 22.56 -1.60
N GLN A 46 -12.01 21.48 -2.31
CA GLN A 46 -11.42 21.50 -3.65
C GLN A 46 -10.13 22.34 -3.74
N GLN A 47 -9.34 22.36 -2.65
CA GLN A 47 -8.11 23.14 -2.55
C GLN A 47 -6.87 22.24 -2.44
N HIS A 48 -5.71 22.78 -2.84
CA HIS A 48 -4.43 22.16 -2.58
C HIS A 48 -3.73 22.84 -1.41
N LYS A 49 -3.11 22.04 -0.54
CA LYS A 49 -2.26 22.52 0.53
C LYS A 49 -0.88 21.89 0.46
N SER A 50 0.14 22.73 0.56
CA SER A 50 1.54 22.33 0.55
C SER A 50 2.02 22.04 1.96
N ILE A 51 2.75 20.93 2.12
CA ILE A 51 3.42 20.59 3.37
C ILE A 51 4.87 20.21 3.11
N THR A 52 5.77 20.62 3.99
CA THR A 52 7.16 20.14 3.97
C THR A 52 7.20 18.80 4.69
N LEU A 53 7.55 17.72 3.98
CA LEU A 53 7.63 16.40 4.56
C LEU A 53 9.02 16.09 5.10
N THR A 54 9.08 15.46 6.27
CA THR A 54 10.24 14.66 6.67
C THR A 54 10.02 13.18 6.32
N PRO A 55 11.09 12.38 6.18
CA PRO A 55 10.96 10.94 5.89
C PRO A 55 10.12 10.16 6.92
N GLU A 56 10.11 10.62 8.17
CA GLU A 56 9.44 9.97 9.30
C GLU A 56 7.95 10.35 9.41
N MET A 57 7.52 11.45 8.77
CA MET A 57 6.14 11.92 8.88
C MET A 57 5.17 10.89 8.34
N THR A 58 4.26 10.48 9.21
CA THR A 58 3.20 9.53 8.93
C THR A 58 1.96 10.21 8.39
N ALA A 59 1.03 9.42 7.84
CA ALA A 59 -0.29 9.92 7.46
C ALA A 59 -1.01 10.56 8.64
N LEU A 60 -0.86 10.04 9.86
CA LEU A 60 -1.43 10.62 11.07
C LEU A 60 -0.82 11.97 11.42
N ASP A 61 0.50 12.13 11.30
CA ASP A 61 1.17 13.40 11.56
C ASP A 61 0.69 14.49 10.60
N VAL A 62 0.57 14.14 9.32
CA VAL A 62 0.04 15.04 8.29
C VAL A 62 -1.42 15.43 8.58
N MET A 63 -2.27 14.46 8.94
CA MET A 63 -3.65 14.78 9.36
C MET A 63 -3.70 15.67 10.61
N THR A 64 -2.76 15.50 11.54
CA THR A 64 -2.69 16.32 12.76
C THR A 64 -2.31 17.76 12.46
N ILE A 65 -1.41 18.00 11.49
CA ILE A 65 -1.10 19.35 11.00
C ILE A 65 -2.36 20.02 10.43
N PHE A 66 -3.12 19.31 9.61
CA PHE A 66 -4.34 19.86 9.01
C PHE A 66 -5.48 20.08 10.02
N ARG A 67 -5.46 19.39 11.16
CA ARG A 67 -6.36 19.71 12.28
C ARG A 67 -5.91 20.96 13.01
N SER A 68 -4.62 21.07 13.33
CA SER A 68 -4.10 22.19 14.13
C SER A 68 -4.19 23.54 13.42
N ASP A 69 -4.20 23.55 12.09
CA ASP A 69 -4.41 24.75 11.27
C ASP A 69 -5.87 24.94 10.80
N ASN A 70 -6.81 24.16 11.33
CA ASN A 70 -8.24 24.18 11.02
C ASN A 70 -8.60 23.90 9.54
N THR A 71 -7.72 23.25 8.77
CA THR A 71 -8.04 22.79 7.40
C THR A 71 -9.09 21.68 7.40
N ILE A 72 -9.02 20.78 8.38
CA ILE A 72 -10.04 19.75 8.62
C ILE A 72 -10.53 19.81 10.05
N SER A 73 -11.76 19.36 10.27
CA SER A 73 -12.34 19.25 11.60
C SER A 73 -11.78 18.04 12.36
N ASP A 74 -11.75 18.16 13.69
CA ASP A 74 -11.50 17.03 14.59
C ASP A 74 -12.62 15.98 14.51
N ALA A 75 -13.84 16.46 14.23
CA ALA A 75 -14.97 15.61 13.92
C ALA A 75 -14.84 15.04 12.50
N GLY A 76 -15.11 13.75 12.35
CA GLY A 76 -15.19 13.10 11.04
C GLY A 76 -14.04 12.15 10.74
N ALA A 77 -14.36 11.16 9.91
CA ALA A 77 -13.53 10.01 9.63
C ALA A 77 -12.46 10.32 8.54
N TRP A 78 -11.69 11.40 8.71
CA TRP A 78 -10.72 11.89 7.72
C TRP A 78 -9.53 10.94 7.53
N THR A 79 -9.09 10.80 6.28
CA THR A 79 -7.95 9.97 5.84
C THR A 79 -7.29 10.57 4.59
N ILE A 80 -6.00 10.32 4.45
CA ILE A 80 -5.26 10.59 3.21
C ILE A 80 -5.37 9.37 2.29
N PHE A 81 -5.67 9.58 1.03
CA PHE A 81 -5.70 8.59 -0.04
C PHE A 81 -4.51 8.80 -0.97
N GLU A 82 -3.95 7.69 -1.43
CA GLU A 82 -3.10 7.67 -2.61
C GLU A 82 -4.02 7.44 -3.82
N VAL A 83 -3.94 8.33 -4.80
CA VAL A 83 -4.71 8.26 -6.06
C VAL A 83 -3.73 8.15 -7.23
N ILE A 84 -3.92 7.12 -8.05
CA ILE A 84 -3.10 6.75 -9.19
C ILE A 84 -3.94 6.86 -10.45
N TYR A 85 -3.90 8.03 -11.07
CA TYR A 85 -4.80 8.38 -12.19
C TYR A 85 -4.60 7.54 -13.46
N GLU A 86 -3.40 7.04 -13.72
CA GLU A 86 -3.16 6.25 -14.94
C GLU A 86 -3.95 4.94 -14.96
N TYR A 87 -4.16 4.36 -13.78
CA TYR A 87 -4.88 3.09 -13.62
C TYR A 87 -6.26 3.28 -12.97
N ASP A 88 -6.67 4.54 -12.76
CA ASP A 88 -7.85 4.92 -11.99
C ASP A 88 -7.94 4.20 -10.64
N LEU A 89 -6.81 4.07 -9.94
CA LEU A 89 -6.71 3.35 -8.67
C LEU A 89 -6.63 4.30 -7.49
N GLU A 90 -7.21 3.90 -6.37
CA GLU A 90 -7.02 4.59 -5.10
C GLU A 90 -6.95 3.63 -3.92
N ARG A 91 -6.28 4.07 -2.85
CA ARG A 91 -6.36 3.42 -1.54
C ARG A 91 -6.22 4.42 -0.41
N PRO A 92 -6.86 4.17 0.75
CA PRO A 92 -6.57 4.92 1.95
C PRO A 92 -5.18 4.56 2.50
N LEU A 93 -4.47 5.54 3.04
CA LEU A 93 -3.28 5.33 3.85
C LEU A 93 -3.69 4.99 5.28
N ARG A 94 -2.93 4.08 5.90
CA ARG A 94 -2.99 3.77 7.33
C ARG A 94 -2.20 4.81 8.12
N ASP A 95 -2.59 5.00 9.37
CA ASP A 95 -2.06 6.05 10.24
C ASP A 95 -0.54 6.06 10.36
N TRP A 96 0.09 4.89 10.28
CA TRP A 96 1.53 4.70 10.45
C TRP A 96 2.33 4.68 9.13
N GLU A 97 1.70 4.89 7.98
CA GLU A 97 2.42 4.94 6.71
C GLU A 97 3.19 6.24 6.56
N SER A 98 4.48 6.15 6.22
CA SER A 98 5.28 7.32 5.84
C SER A 98 4.79 7.87 4.50
N VAL A 99 4.38 9.14 4.51
CA VAL A 99 3.88 9.82 3.32
C VAL A 99 4.99 10.03 2.30
N ALA A 100 6.19 10.39 2.78
CA ALA A 100 7.38 10.54 1.93
C ALA A 100 7.74 9.23 1.23
N TRP A 101 7.62 8.09 1.92
CA TRP A 101 7.87 6.78 1.32
C TRP A 101 6.86 6.47 0.21
N VAL A 102 5.56 6.72 0.45
CA VAL A 102 4.51 6.49 -0.56
C VAL A 102 4.80 7.29 -1.82
N ILE A 103 5.05 8.60 -1.70
CA ILE A 103 5.43 9.46 -2.84
C ILE A 103 6.70 8.95 -3.53
N GLY A 104 7.70 8.51 -2.75
CA GLY A 104 8.98 8.03 -3.26
C GLY A 104 8.88 6.78 -4.15
N THR A 105 7.72 6.12 -4.18
CA THR A 105 7.47 4.92 -4.99
C THR A 105 6.78 5.24 -6.32
N TRP A 106 6.31 6.48 -6.48
CA TRP A 106 5.68 6.94 -7.70
C TRP A 106 6.70 7.08 -8.82
N GLU A 107 6.24 6.83 -10.05
CA GLU A 107 7.00 7.11 -11.26
C GLU A 107 7.05 8.62 -11.53
N LEU A 108 8.22 9.09 -11.95
CA LEU A 108 8.41 10.50 -12.34
C LEU A 108 7.51 10.84 -13.54
N GLY A 109 6.90 12.03 -13.51
CA GLY A 109 6.04 12.50 -14.60
C GLY A 109 4.62 11.92 -14.62
N ARG A 110 4.29 11.00 -13.70
CA ARG A 110 2.90 10.56 -13.50
C ARG A 110 2.12 11.55 -12.65
N ARG A 111 0.80 11.55 -12.81
CA ARG A 111 -0.11 12.49 -12.13
C ARG A 111 -0.59 12.03 -10.75
N ASN A 112 0.08 11.07 -10.12
CA ASN A 112 -0.32 10.53 -8.82
C ASN A 112 -0.47 11.66 -7.78
N SER A 113 -1.43 11.49 -6.86
CA SER A 113 -1.77 12.54 -5.90
C SER A 113 -2.12 11.99 -4.53
N LEU A 114 -1.94 12.83 -3.52
CA LEU A 114 -2.45 12.61 -2.17
C LEU A 114 -3.75 13.39 -2.02
N VAL A 115 -4.81 12.71 -1.63
CA VAL A 115 -6.15 13.29 -1.47
C VAL A 115 -6.64 13.11 -0.04
N LEU A 116 -6.95 14.20 0.64
CA LEU A 116 -7.53 14.22 1.97
C LEU A 116 -9.05 14.24 1.88
N ARG A 117 -9.72 13.22 2.43
CA ARG A 117 -11.19 13.11 2.44
C ARG A 117 -11.72 12.25 3.57
N LYS A 118 -13.03 12.25 3.77
CA LYS A 118 -13.72 11.40 4.75
C LYS A 118 -13.83 9.96 4.25
N TYR A 119 -13.66 9.01 5.16
CA TYR A 119 -13.70 7.58 4.85
C TYR A 119 -14.47 6.81 5.93
N ALA A 120 -15.60 6.20 5.54
CA ALA A 120 -16.49 5.51 6.47
C ALA A 120 -15.80 4.41 7.29
N HIS A 121 -14.78 3.73 6.74
CA HIS A 121 -14.04 2.67 7.42
C HIS A 121 -12.72 3.13 8.04
N ARG A 122 -12.62 4.39 8.47
CA ARG A 122 -11.43 4.99 9.09
C ARG A 122 -10.82 4.17 10.23
N ASN A 123 -11.66 3.52 11.04
CA ASN A 123 -11.21 2.71 12.16
C ASN A 123 -10.25 1.59 11.70
N ALA A 124 -10.52 1.01 10.52
CA ALA A 124 -9.66 0.00 9.90
C ALA A 124 -8.32 0.53 9.37
N LEU A 125 -7.98 1.79 9.64
CA LEU A 125 -6.70 2.44 9.30
C LEU A 125 -5.91 2.86 10.53
N THR A 126 -6.52 2.75 11.71
CA THR A 126 -5.91 3.04 13.03
C THR A 126 -5.32 1.78 13.64
N LEU A 127 -4.28 1.89 14.45
CA LEU A 127 -3.71 0.71 15.13
C LEU A 127 -4.74 -0.01 16.03
N ALA A 128 -5.65 0.75 16.65
CA ALA A 128 -6.70 0.25 17.55
C ALA A 128 -7.78 -0.56 16.81
N GLY A 129 -8.03 -0.26 15.54
CA GLY A 129 -8.98 -1.02 14.72
C GLY A 129 -8.53 -2.43 14.36
N PHE A 130 -7.29 -2.79 14.68
CA PHE A 130 -6.72 -4.12 14.40
C PHE A 130 -6.62 -4.93 15.68
N ASN A 131 -7.69 -5.57 16.12
CA ASN A 131 -7.65 -6.51 17.25
C ASN A 131 -7.90 -7.96 16.84
N GLU A 132 -8.18 -8.21 15.56
CA GLU A 132 -8.58 -9.52 15.07
C GLU A 132 -7.51 -10.17 14.18
N ARG A 133 -7.53 -11.51 14.12
CA ARG A 133 -6.73 -12.25 13.13
C ARG A 133 -7.33 -12.00 11.76
N ALA A 134 -6.48 -11.90 10.74
CA ALA A 134 -6.94 -11.80 9.37
C ALA A 134 -7.89 -12.99 9.05
N PRO A 135 -9.08 -12.72 8.49
CA PRO A 135 -10.03 -13.76 8.18
C PRO A 135 -9.42 -14.68 7.12
N VAL A 136 -9.64 -15.98 7.30
CA VAL A 136 -9.29 -16.96 6.28
C VAL A 136 -10.26 -16.78 5.13
N ILE A 137 -9.77 -16.27 4.00
CA ILE A 137 -10.58 -16.05 2.81
C ILE A 137 -10.04 -16.86 1.64
N TYR A 138 -10.98 -17.46 0.91
CA TYR A 138 -10.76 -18.15 -0.34
C TYR A 138 -12.02 -18.10 -1.18
N GLY A 139 -11.90 -18.25 -2.49
CA GLY A 139 -13.06 -18.28 -3.36
C GLY A 139 -12.74 -18.02 -4.82
N TRP A 140 -13.77 -18.21 -5.64
CA TRP A 140 -13.68 -17.96 -7.07
C TRP A 140 -13.73 -16.46 -7.37
N LEU A 141 -12.70 -15.98 -8.05
CA LEU A 141 -12.57 -14.62 -8.58
C LEU A 141 -12.31 -14.68 -10.09
N SER A 142 -12.63 -13.60 -10.80
CA SER A 142 -12.15 -13.41 -12.16
C SER A 142 -10.82 -12.66 -12.11
N LEU A 143 -9.74 -13.33 -12.48
CA LEU A 143 -8.38 -12.81 -12.46
C LEU A 143 -7.95 -12.41 -13.88
N GLU A 144 -7.38 -11.21 -14.02
CA GLU A 144 -6.72 -10.80 -15.25
C GLU A 144 -5.37 -11.52 -15.38
N VAL A 145 -5.25 -12.46 -16.32
CA VAL A 145 -4.00 -13.22 -16.54
C VAL A 145 -3.09 -12.57 -17.58
N LYS A 146 -3.67 -11.71 -18.42
CA LYS A 146 -3.02 -10.85 -19.41
C LYS A 146 -3.98 -9.70 -19.65
N LYS A 147 -3.48 -8.52 -20.03
CA LYS A 147 -4.30 -7.35 -20.36
C LYS A 147 -5.58 -7.71 -21.14
N ASN A 148 -6.74 -7.39 -20.56
CA ASN A 148 -8.09 -7.67 -21.04
C ASN A 148 -8.45 -9.16 -21.24
N LYS A 149 -7.66 -10.09 -20.71
CA LYS A 149 -7.92 -11.53 -20.73
C LYS A 149 -8.14 -12.05 -19.32
N TRP A 150 -9.39 -12.44 -19.07
CA TRP A 150 -9.88 -12.81 -17.75
C TRP A 150 -10.08 -14.32 -17.65
N GLN A 151 -9.73 -14.90 -16.50
CA GLN A 151 -10.00 -16.30 -16.20
C GLN A 151 -10.57 -16.46 -14.80
N LYS A 152 -11.58 -17.31 -14.66
CA LYS A 152 -12.09 -17.73 -13.35
C LYS A 152 -11.01 -18.57 -12.65
N ARG A 153 -10.59 -18.12 -11.48
CA ARG A 153 -9.54 -18.74 -10.67
C ARG A 153 -9.99 -18.85 -9.22
N PHE A 154 -9.61 -19.94 -8.57
CA PHE A 154 -9.82 -20.09 -7.15
C PHE A 154 -8.64 -19.42 -6.44
N VAL A 155 -8.93 -18.35 -5.70
CA VAL A 155 -7.92 -17.51 -5.04
C VAL A 155 -8.01 -17.74 -3.54
N HIS A 156 -6.89 -17.69 -2.84
CA HIS A 156 -6.85 -17.73 -1.39
C HIS A 156 -5.62 -16.98 -0.83
N ILE A 157 -5.70 -16.60 0.44
CA ILE A 157 -4.57 -15.99 1.17
C ILE A 157 -3.93 -17.06 2.06
N LYS A 158 -2.60 -17.21 1.95
CA LYS A 158 -1.80 -18.11 2.77
C LYS A 158 -0.52 -17.40 3.17
N ASP A 159 -0.24 -17.37 4.48
CA ASP A 159 0.95 -16.71 5.06
C ASP A 159 1.14 -15.26 4.58
N GLY A 160 0.03 -14.52 4.46
CA GLY A 160 0.02 -13.13 4.00
C GLY A 160 0.41 -12.94 2.52
N SER A 161 0.34 -14.00 1.73
CA SER A 161 0.54 -13.97 0.28
C SER A 161 -0.71 -14.50 -0.45
N LEU A 162 -0.94 -14.01 -1.66
CA LEU A 162 -2.03 -14.43 -2.52
C LEU A 162 -1.57 -15.54 -3.46
N TYR A 163 -2.39 -16.56 -3.57
CA TYR A 163 -2.21 -17.69 -4.48
C TYR A 163 -3.49 -17.91 -5.27
N HIS A 164 -3.34 -18.52 -6.45
CA HIS A 164 -4.50 -18.95 -7.24
C HIS A 164 -4.30 -20.30 -7.90
N SER A 165 -5.40 -21.01 -8.16
CA SER A 165 -5.43 -22.32 -8.81
C SER A 165 -6.58 -22.42 -9.81
N LYS A 166 -6.56 -23.47 -10.63
CA LYS A 166 -7.65 -23.78 -11.58
C LYS A 166 -8.83 -24.49 -10.90
N ASP A 167 -8.65 -25.00 -9.67
CA ASP A 167 -9.66 -25.72 -8.88
C ASP A 167 -9.64 -25.29 -7.41
N HIS A 168 -10.69 -25.67 -6.67
CA HIS A 168 -10.85 -25.37 -5.25
C HIS A 168 -9.94 -26.18 -4.32
N LYS A 169 -9.29 -27.22 -4.82
CA LYS A 169 -8.39 -28.08 -4.03
C LYS A 169 -7.01 -27.45 -3.87
N GLY A 170 -6.72 -26.38 -4.61
CA GLY A 170 -5.39 -25.77 -4.63
C GLY A 170 -4.36 -26.59 -5.40
N THR A 171 -4.80 -27.48 -6.30
CA THR A 171 -3.86 -28.30 -7.07
C THR A 171 -3.06 -27.41 -8.01
N ASN A 172 -1.73 -27.53 -7.97
CA ASN A 172 -0.80 -26.68 -8.71
C ASN A 172 -1.05 -25.18 -8.48
N GLU A 173 -1.21 -24.79 -7.20
CA GLU A 173 -1.34 -23.37 -6.85
C GLU A 173 -0.18 -22.54 -7.41
N THR A 174 -0.51 -21.36 -7.93
CA THR A 174 0.44 -20.40 -8.48
C THR A 174 0.50 -19.21 -7.53
N PHE A 175 1.73 -18.84 -7.15
CA PHE A 175 1.97 -17.62 -6.37
C PHE A 175 1.63 -16.39 -7.22
N LEU A 176 0.89 -15.46 -6.63
CA LEU A 176 0.54 -14.19 -7.26
C LEU A 176 1.42 -13.06 -6.71
N CYS A 177 1.33 -12.77 -5.41
CA CYS A 177 2.10 -11.70 -4.77
C CYS A 177 2.09 -11.82 -3.24
N SER A 178 2.98 -11.06 -2.56
CA SER A 178 3.06 -11.00 -1.10
C SER A 178 2.58 -9.65 -0.57
N MET A 179 1.76 -9.66 0.49
CA MET A 179 1.27 -8.42 1.11
C MET A 179 2.37 -7.63 1.85
N VAL A 180 3.59 -8.17 1.94
CA VAL A 180 4.76 -7.41 2.39
C VAL A 180 4.99 -6.22 1.46
N SER A 181 5.11 -6.46 0.15
CA SER A 181 5.40 -5.44 -0.86
C SER A 181 4.16 -4.94 -1.61
N PHE A 182 3.03 -5.64 -1.55
CA PHE A 182 1.80 -5.25 -2.26
C PHE A 182 0.75 -4.64 -1.33
N ASP A 183 -0.19 -3.90 -1.90
CA ASP A 183 -1.40 -3.45 -1.21
C ASP A 183 -2.63 -3.51 -2.14
N VAL A 184 -3.81 -3.39 -1.54
CA VAL A 184 -5.09 -3.40 -2.25
C VAL A 184 -5.57 -1.99 -2.56
N TYR A 185 -6.00 -1.80 -3.81
CA TYR A 185 -6.54 -0.58 -4.37
C TYR A 185 -7.92 -0.83 -4.95
N ILE A 186 -8.78 0.18 -4.90
CA ILE A 186 -10.10 0.17 -5.52
C ILE A 186 -9.99 0.85 -6.88
N CYS A 187 -10.66 0.30 -7.90
CA CYS A 187 -10.74 0.95 -9.20
C CYS A 187 -11.91 1.95 -9.20
N THR A 188 -11.63 3.16 -9.69
CA THR A 188 -12.56 4.31 -9.73
C THR A 188 -12.95 4.72 -11.15
N GLY A 189 -12.27 4.15 -12.15
CA GLY A 189 -12.37 4.53 -13.55
C GLY A 189 -13.51 3.85 -14.31
N ASN A 190 -13.32 3.66 -15.62
CA ASN A 190 -14.32 3.04 -16.46
C ASN A 190 -14.50 1.54 -16.14
N LEU A 191 -15.52 1.25 -15.33
CA LEU A 191 -15.82 -0.10 -14.87
C LEU A 191 -16.32 -1.05 -15.98
N ASN A 192 -16.71 -0.51 -17.15
CA ASN A 192 -17.18 -1.33 -18.28
C ASN A 192 -16.06 -2.11 -18.98
N ALA A 193 -14.80 -1.78 -18.72
CA ALA A 193 -13.65 -2.52 -19.22
C ALA A 193 -13.45 -3.87 -18.49
N PHE A 194 -14.14 -4.09 -17.37
CA PHE A 194 -13.98 -5.25 -16.51
C PHE A 194 -15.16 -6.23 -16.63
N PRO A 195 -14.97 -7.53 -16.31
CA PRO A 195 -16.06 -8.51 -16.29
C PRO A 195 -17.22 -8.13 -15.37
N THR A 196 -16.93 -7.39 -14.30
CA THR A 196 -17.89 -6.92 -13.31
C THR A 196 -17.49 -5.53 -12.82
N LYS A 197 -18.43 -4.75 -12.30
CA LYS A 197 -18.13 -3.47 -11.65
C LYS A 197 -17.46 -3.59 -10.27
N PHE A 198 -17.41 -4.79 -9.70
CA PHE A 198 -16.85 -5.05 -8.36
C PHE A 198 -15.39 -5.50 -8.48
N VAL A 199 -14.53 -4.54 -8.85
CA VAL A 199 -13.13 -4.75 -9.19
C VAL A 199 -12.20 -4.09 -8.18
N PHE A 200 -11.14 -4.80 -7.82
CA PHE A 200 -10.02 -4.28 -7.04
C PHE A 200 -8.70 -4.72 -7.67
N ALA A 201 -7.64 -3.96 -7.38
CA ALA A 201 -6.30 -4.24 -7.85
C ALA A 201 -5.38 -4.53 -6.66
N ILE A 202 -4.44 -5.44 -6.87
CA ILE A 202 -3.33 -5.69 -5.96
C ILE A 202 -2.08 -5.19 -6.65
N LYS A 203 -1.54 -4.08 -6.15
CA LYS A 203 -0.43 -3.37 -6.78
C LYS A 203 0.77 -3.32 -5.84
N SER A 204 1.95 -3.50 -6.41
CA SER A 204 3.20 -3.32 -5.66
C SER A 204 3.33 -1.89 -5.14
N GLN A 205 3.81 -1.79 -3.91
CA GLN A 205 4.24 -0.56 -3.30
C GLN A 205 5.71 -0.25 -3.64
N ASP A 206 6.47 -1.18 -4.23
CA ASP A 206 7.82 -0.88 -4.73
C ASP A 206 7.77 -0.11 -6.06
N LYS A 207 8.92 0.46 -6.47
CA LYS A 207 9.04 1.12 -7.78
C LYS A 207 8.85 0.11 -8.92
N ILE A 208 8.11 0.51 -9.96
CA ILE A 208 7.86 -0.34 -11.13
C ILE A 208 9.15 -0.82 -11.80
N THR A 209 10.22 -0.03 -11.72
CA THR A 209 11.55 -0.34 -12.29
C THR A 209 12.24 -1.53 -11.61
N MET A 210 11.73 -2.01 -10.46
CA MET A 210 12.23 -3.19 -9.76
C MET A 210 11.71 -4.50 -10.35
N PHE A 211 10.82 -4.45 -11.34
CA PHE A 211 10.15 -5.61 -11.93
C PHE A 211 10.72 -5.91 -13.31
N GLU A 212 11.13 -7.15 -13.55
CA GLU A 212 11.60 -7.62 -14.87
C GLU A 212 10.46 -7.68 -15.89
N ASN A 213 9.26 -8.06 -15.46
CA ASN A 213 8.03 -8.05 -16.25
C ASN A 213 6.93 -7.23 -15.57
N PRO A 214 7.00 -5.89 -15.60
CA PRO A 214 6.03 -5.03 -14.93
C PRO A 214 4.58 -5.27 -15.37
N GLU A 215 4.35 -5.56 -16.66
CA GLU A 215 3.01 -5.83 -17.20
C GLU A 215 2.30 -7.02 -16.55
N LYS A 216 3.06 -7.94 -15.96
CA LYS A 216 2.55 -9.17 -15.37
C LYS A 216 2.62 -9.16 -13.84
N ASP A 217 3.72 -8.63 -13.30
CA ASP A 217 4.11 -8.86 -11.91
C ASP A 217 3.91 -7.61 -11.03
N TYR A 218 3.73 -6.42 -11.62
CA TYR A 218 3.58 -5.18 -10.85
C TYR A 218 2.18 -5.01 -10.24
N MET A 219 1.17 -5.50 -10.94
CA MET A 219 -0.23 -5.24 -10.61
C MET A 219 -1.13 -6.37 -11.10
N HIS A 220 -2.10 -6.75 -10.27
CA HIS A 220 -3.06 -7.81 -10.56
C HIS A 220 -4.48 -7.31 -10.34
N PHE A 221 -5.34 -7.38 -11.36
CA PHE A 221 -6.75 -7.03 -11.24
C PHE A 221 -7.61 -8.26 -10.96
N LEU A 222 -8.51 -8.12 -9.99
CA LEU A 222 -9.46 -9.15 -9.59
C LEU A 222 -10.88 -8.58 -9.57
N CYS A 223 -11.82 -9.38 -10.07
CA CYS A 223 -13.23 -9.06 -10.11
C CYS A 223 -14.05 -10.08 -9.31
N THR A 224 -15.08 -9.59 -8.64
CA THR A 224 -16.05 -10.38 -7.86
C THR A 224 -17.46 -10.23 -8.45
N ASP A 225 -18.35 -11.13 -8.11
CA ASP A 225 -19.72 -11.16 -8.59
C ASP A 225 -20.67 -10.19 -7.86
N HIS A 226 -20.33 -9.76 -6.64
CA HIS A 226 -21.13 -8.84 -5.83
C HIS A 226 -20.27 -8.02 -4.85
N LEU A 227 -20.81 -6.88 -4.42
CA LEU A 227 -20.11 -5.87 -3.62
C LEU A 227 -19.63 -6.40 -2.27
N GLU A 228 -20.44 -7.23 -1.62
CA GLU A 228 -20.17 -7.78 -0.30
C GLU A 228 -18.89 -8.62 -0.33
N LYS A 229 -18.76 -9.47 -1.34
CA LYS A 229 -17.57 -10.29 -1.55
C LYS A 229 -16.34 -9.46 -1.87
N MET A 230 -16.46 -8.41 -2.68
CA MET A 230 -15.35 -7.45 -2.88
C MET A 230 -14.90 -6.85 -1.55
N ASN A 231 -15.84 -6.42 -0.70
CA ASN A 231 -15.53 -5.85 0.60
C ASN A 231 -14.84 -6.85 1.52
N GLU A 232 -15.31 -8.10 1.58
CA GLU A 232 -14.66 -9.19 2.32
C GLU A 232 -13.21 -9.40 1.87
N TRP A 233 -12.96 -9.44 0.56
CA TRP A 233 -11.61 -9.55 0.00
C TRP A 233 -10.72 -8.37 0.36
N ILE A 234 -11.20 -7.13 0.19
CA ILE A 234 -10.44 -5.94 0.54
C ILE A 234 -10.08 -5.93 2.02
N ILE A 235 -11.04 -6.26 2.90
CA ILE A 235 -10.85 -6.31 4.35
C ILE A 235 -9.83 -7.41 4.72
N ALA A 236 -9.99 -8.62 4.17
CA ALA A 236 -9.09 -9.73 4.44
C ALA A 236 -7.65 -9.43 4.01
N ILE A 237 -7.47 -8.83 2.83
CA ILE A 237 -6.16 -8.47 2.30
C ILE A 237 -5.49 -7.39 3.16
N ARG A 238 -6.23 -6.34 3.54
CA ARG A 238 -5.72 -5.31 4.46
C ARG A 238 -5.30 -5.93 5.79
N MET A 239 -6.12 -6.80 6.37
CA MET A 239 -5.78 -7.47 7.63
C MET A 239 -4.58 -8.39 7.49
N ALA A 240 -4.45 -9.14 6.38
CA ALA A 240 -3.30 -10.00 6.12
C ALA A 240 -1.99 -9.20 6.09
N LYS A 241 -1.98 -8.04 5.40
CA LYS A 241 -0.84 -7.11 5.37
C LYS A 241 -0.45 -6.62 6.76
N VAL A 242 -1.42 -6.16 7.54
CA VAL A 242 -1.15 -5.63 8.89
C VAL A 242 -0.73 -6.74 9.87
N GLY A 243 -1.29 -7.94 9.72
CA GLY A 243 -0.90 -9.12 10.50
C GLY A 243 0.58 -9.47 10.32
N LEU A 244 1.09 -9.41 9.08
CA LEU A 244 2.52 -9.59 8.80
C LEU A 244 3.37 -8.53 9.50
N LEU A 245 2.97 -7.26 9.46
CA LEU A 245 3.69 -6.17 10.12
C LEU A 245 3.78 -6.39 11.64
N LYS A 246 2.69 -6.80 12.28
CA LYS A 246 2.67 -7.14 13.72
C LYS A 246 3.58 -8.30 14.05
N PHE A 247 3.54 -9.37 13.24
CA PHE A 247 4.37 -10.54 13.48
C PHE A 247 5.87 -10.22 13.38
N VAL A 248 6.25 -9.42 12.39
CA VAL A 248 7.61 -8.90 12.23
C VAL A 248 8.00 -8.06 13.44
N LEU A 249 7.16 -7.10 13.85
CA LEU A 249 7.43 -6.23 15.00
C LEU A 249 7.59 -7.02 16.31
N ILE A 250 6.70 -7.97 16.59
CA ILE A 250 6.74 -8.79 17.81
C ILE A 250 8.00 -9.66 17.85
N LYS A 251 8.39 -10.26 16.71
CA LYS A 251 9.64 -11.02 16.63
C LYS A 251 10.85 -10.15 16.92
N PHE A 252 10.89 -8.92 16.39
CA PHE A 252 11.98 -8.00 16.64
C PHE A 252 12.04 -7.53 18.10
N ILE A 253 10.90 -7.21 18.73
CA ILE A 253 10.85 -6.85 20.16
C ILE A 253 11.34 -8.02 21.02
N ARG A 254 10.91 -9.25 20.72
CA ARG A 254 11.37 -10.45 21.44
C ARG A 254 12.86 -10.69 21.27
N LEU A 255 13.40 -10.47 20.07
CA LEU A 255 14.84 -10.61 19.81
C LEU A 255 15.63 -9.53 20.55
N PHE A 256 15.13 -8.29 20.59
CA PHE A 256 15.78 -7.20 21.31
C PHE A 256 15.80 -7.45 22.82
N LEU A 257 14.68 -7.89 23.42
CA LEU A 257 14.60 -8.23 24.84
C LEU A 257 15.42 -9.46 25.26
N VAL A 258 15.82 -10.32 24.32
CA VAL A 258 16.70 -11.48 24.59
C VAL A 258 18.18 -11.08 24.48
N LEU A 259 18.48 -9.97 23.79
CA LEU A 259 19.84 -9.48 23.54
C LEU A 259 20.24 -8.30 24.46
N THR A 260 19.34 -7.86 25.35
CA THR A 260 19.58 -6.85 26.39
C THR A 260 19.39 -7.45 27.77
#